data_AF-A0A4P6F7E8-F1
#
_entry.id   AF-A0A4P6F7E8-F1
#
_cell.length_a   1.000
_cell.length_b   1.000
_cell.length_c   1.000
_cell.angle_alpha   90.00
_cell.angle_beta   90.00
_cell.angle_gamma   90.00
#
_symmetry.space_group_name_H-M   'P 1'
#
loop_
_entity.id
_entity.type
_entity.pdbx_description
1 polymer ?
#
loop_
_entity_poly.entity_id
_entity_poly.type
_entity_poly.pdbx_seq_one_letter_code
_entity_poly.pdbx_strand_id
1 'polypeptide(L)'
;MLLDWTNARVGAPGLDVAVTATILAQVVVAPDAYADTGVDEDVLRGACAGLLAAFAAAAEPFADHVDEATAWRRRNPNANQRERETLDDAAALVARYAAA
;
A
#
# COMPACT_ATOMS: atom_id res chain seq x y z
N MET A 1 1.12 -16.69 -7.70
CA MET A 1 2.36 -16.69 -8.50
C MET A 1 2.94 -15.28 -8.41
N LEU A 2 4.16 -15.13 -7.90
CA LEU A 2 4.89 -13.86 -7.91
C LEU A 2 5.76 -13.80 -9.17
N LEU A 3 5.71 -12.68 -9.87
CA LEU A 3 6.44 -12.40 -11.10
C LEU A 3 7.33 -11.18 -10.86
N ASP A 4 8.24 -10.92 -11.80
CA ASP A 4 9.18 -9.80 -11.76
C ASP A 4 10.05 -9.77 -10.49
N TRP A 5 11.04 -10.66 -10.46
CA TRP A 5 12.01 -10.78 -9.36
C TRP A 5 13.17 -9.78 -9.45
N THR A 6 13.11 -8.79 -10.35
CA THR A 6 14.23 -7.87 -10.61
C THR A 6 14.58 -6.98 -9.41
N ASN A 7 13.62 -6.78 -8.50
CA ASN A 7 13.78 -5.99 -7.29
C ASN A 7 13.92 -6.85 -6.02
N ALA A 8 13.98 -8.18 -6.16
CA ALA A 8 14.08 -9.08 -5.04
C ALA A 8 15.43 -8.93 -4.33
N ARG A 9 15.40 -8.96 -3.00
CA ARG A 9 16.58 -8.89 -2.14
C ARG A 9 16.34 -9.66 -0.85
N VAL A 10 17.42 -9.99 -0.15
CA VAL A 10 17.33 -10.53 1.21
C VAL A 10 16.77 -9.44 2.14
N GLY A 11 15.84 -9.82 3.01
CA GLY A 11 15.18 -8.92 3.95
C GLY A 11 14.27 -9.67 4.92
N ALA A 12 13.72 -8.94 5.90
CA ALA A 12 12.71 -9.47 6.81
C ALA A 12 11.37 -9.64 6.07
N PRO A 13 10.60 -10.71 6.34
CA PRO A 13 9.31 -10.95 5.67
C PRO A 13 8.29 -9.84 5.93
N GLY A 14 8.37 -9.16 7.08
CA GLY A 14 7.49 -8.02 7.40
C GLY A 14 7.65 -6.85 6.42
N LEU A 15 8.78 -6.75 5.70
CA LEU A 15 8.93 -5.73 4.67
C LEU A 15 8.03 -5.99 3.46
N ASP A 16 7.90 -7.23 3.01
CA ASP A 16 7.01 -7.58 1.89
C ASP A 16 5.54 -7.30 2.24
N VAL A 17 5.18 -7.55 3.50
CA VAL A 17 3.87 -7.19 4.05
C VAL A 17 3.67 -5.67 4.04
N ALA A 18 4.65 -4.90 4.55
CA ALA A 18 4.58 -3.44 4.57
C ALA A 18 4.51 -2.83 3.15
N VAL A 19 5.24 -3.39 2.18
CA VAL A 19 5.16 -2.97 0.77
C VAL A 19 3.77 -3.24 0.20
N THR A 20 3.21 -4.43 0.45
CA THR A 20 1.86 -4.78 -0.01
C THR A 20 0.81 -3.87 0.62
N ALA A 21 0.89 -3.63 1.93
CA ALA A 21 0.01 -2.71 2.65
C ALA A 21 0.10 -1.27 2.09
N THR A 22 1.32 -0.80 1.78
CA THR A 22 1.54 0.52 1.19
C THR A 22 0.87 0.65 -0.17
N ILE A 23 0.98 -0.36 -1.03
CA ILE A 23 0.33 -0.37 -2.35
C ILE A 23 -1.19 -0.33 -2.21
N LEU A 24 -1.76 -1.14 -1.31
CA LEU A 24 -3.21 -1.12 -1.04
C LEU A 24 -3.66 0.24 -0.50
N ALA A 25 -2.90 0.83 0.43
CA ALA A 25 -3.21 2.15 0.97
C ALA A 25 -3.14 3.25 -0.09
N GLN A 26 -2.17 3.21 -1.02
CA GLN A 26 -2.11 4.15 -2.15
C GLN A 26 -3.37 4.12 -3.00
N VAL A 27 -3.98 2.93 -3.21
CA VAL A 27 -5.26 2.81 -3.90
C VAL A 27 -6.38 3.49 -3.11
N VAL A 28 -6.39 3.30 -1.78
CA VAL A 28 -7.39 3.92 -0.88
C VAL A 28 -7.29 5.44 -0.84
N VAL A 29 -6.09 6.02 -0.88
CA VAL A 29 -5.91 7.48 -0.76
C VAL A 29 -5.81 8.19 -2.10
N ALA A 30 -5.62 7.46 -3.21
CA ALA A 30 -5.47 8.08 -4.51
C ALA A 30 -6.74 8.86 -4.92
N PRO A 31 -6.60 10.12 -5.37
CA PRO A 31 -7.69 10.85 -5.99
C PRO A 31 -8.02 10.23 -7.35
N ASP A 32 -9.31 10.18 -7.69
CA ASP A 32 -9.83 9.71 -8.98
C ASP A 32 -9.43 8.27 -9.36
N ALA A 33 -8.94 7.46 -8.41
CA ALA A 33 -8.51 6.08 -8.66
C ALA A 33 -9.63 5.20 -9.24
N TYR A 34 -10.87 5.65 -9.10
CA TYR A 34 -12.08 4.93 -9.44
C TYR A 34 -12.96 5.65 -10.48
N ALA A 35 -12.53 6.81 -11.00
CA ALA A 35 -13.37 7.69 -11.80
C ALA A 35 -13.99 7.00 -13.04
N ASP A 36 -13.27 6.05 -13.64
CA ASP A 36 -13.69 5.35 -14.86
C ASP A 36 -14.43 4.02 -14.60
N THR A 37 -14.71 3.68 -13.34
CA THR A 37 -15.30 2.37 -12.98
C THR A 37 -16.82 2.32 -13.15
N GLY A 38 -17.50 3.47 -13.17
CA GLY A 38 -18.96 3.56 -13.15
C GLY A 38 -19.60 3.14 -11.82
N VAL A 39 -18.79 2.91 -10.78
CA VAL A 39 -19.22 2.62 -9.41
C VAL A 39 -18.98 3.86 -8.55
N ASP A 40 -19.80 4.03 -7.52
CA ASP A 40 -19.61 5.08 -6.52
C ASP A 40 -18.22 4.98 -5.87
N GLU A 41 -17.47 6.09 -5.88
CA GLU A 41 -16.09 6.12 -5.41
C GLU A 41 -15.98 5.85 -3.92
N ASP A 42 -16.93 6.31 -3.10
CA ASP A 42 -16.90 6.11 -1.66
C ASP A 42 -17.11 4.64 -1.31
N VAL A 43 -17.97 3.94 -2.07
CA VAL A 43 -18.16 2.49 -1.95
C VAL A 43 -16.87 1.74 -2.25
N LEU A 44 -16.20 2.06 -3.37
CA LEU A 44 -14.95 1.39 -3.74
C LEU A 44 -13.81 1.71 -2.77
N ARG A 45 -13.68 2.97 -2.35
CA ARG A 45 -12.69 3.41 -1.36
C ARG A 45 -12.89 2.69 -0.03
N GLY A 46 -14.13 2.58 0.42
CA GLY A 46 -14.50 1.81 1.62
C GLY A 46 -14.16 0.33 1.51
N ALA A 47 -14.44 -0.30 0.36
CA ALA A 47 -14.10 -1.69 0.12
C ALA A 47 -12.57 -1.93 0.11
N CYS A 48 -11.80 -1.04 -0.52
CA CYS A 48 -10.34 -1.10 -0.51
C CYS A 48 -9.75 -0.87 0.90
N ALA A 49 -10.32 0.04 1.69
CA ALA A 49 -9.92 0.24 3.09
C ALA A 49 -10.24 -1.00 3.93
N GLY A 50 -11.40 -1.64 3.71
CA GLY A 50 -11.76 -2.91 4.35
C GLY A 50 -10.79 -4.04 3.98
N LEU A 51 -10.36 -4.13 2.71
CA LEU A 51 -9.35 -5.09 2.27
C LEU A 51 -8.00 -4.84 2.93
N LEU A 52 -7.55 -3.58 3.01
CA LEU A 52 -6.31 -3.21 3.72
C LEU A 52 -6.37 -3.63 5.19
N ALA A 53 -7.47 -3.33 5.88
CA ALA A 53 -7.66 -3.70 7.28
C ALA A 53 -7.64 -5.23 7.47
N ALA A 54 -8.34 -5.98 6.63
CA ALA A 54 -8.38 -7.44 6.68
C ALA A 54 -7.00 -8.06 6.36
N PHE A 55 -6.27 -7.50 5.40
CA PHE A 55 -4.91 -7.90 5.09
C PHE A 55 -3.98 -7.69 6.28
N ALA A 56 -4.00 -6.49 6.89
CA ALA A 56 -3.17 -6.18 8.04
C ALA A 56 -3.46 -7.11 9.23
N ALA A 57 -4.73 -7.38 9.53
CA ALA A 57 -5.13 -8.27 10.62
C ALA A 57 -4.73 -9.74 10.42
N ALA A 58 -4.52 -10.17 9.17
CA ALA A 58 -4.14 -11.54 8.83
C ALA A 58 -2.63 -11.72 8.59
N ALA A 59 -1.86 -10.62 8.52
CA ALA A 59 -0.46 -10.65 8.18
C ALA A 59 0.45 -10.74 9.41
N GLU A 60 1.72 -11.09 9.17
CA GLU A 60 2.79 -10.99 10.17
C GLU A 60 3.02 -9.53 10.58
N PRO A 61 3.48 -9.23 11.80
CA PRO A 61 3.78 -7.86 12.24
C PRO A 61 4.75 -7.14 11.30
N PHE A 62 4.40 -5.92 10.90
CA PHE A 62 5.14 -5.17 9.88
C PHE A 62 5.29 -3.67 10.17
N ALA A 63 4.85 -3.20 11.35
CA ALA A 63 4.88 -1.78 11.73
C ALA A 63 6.29 -1.17 11.59
N ASP A 64 7.32 -1.90 12.03
CA ASP A 64 8.72 -1.45 11.98
C ASP A 64 9.28 -1.31 10.55
N HIS A 65 8.54 -1.79 9.54
CA HIS A 65 8.98 -1.79 8.13
C HIS A 65 8.23 -0.77 7.26
N VAL A 66 7.27 0.00 7.81
CA VAL A 66 6.46 0.95 7.03
C VAL A 66 7.30 2.05 6.38
N ASP A 67 8.27 2.60 7.11
CA ASP A 67 9.17 3.65 6.58
C ASP A 67 10.06 3.12 5.45
N GLU A 68 10.61 1.90 5.62
CA GLU A 68 11.44 1.27 4.60
C GLU A 68 10.64 0.93 3.34
N ALA A 69 9.43 0.40 3.50
CA ALA A 69 8.51 0.11 2.41
C ALA A 69 8.13 1.39 1.64
N THR A 70 7.83 2.48 2.34
CA THR A 70 7.50 3.77 1.75
C THR A 70 8.69 4.33 0.97
N ALA A 71 9.90 4.30 1.55
CA ALA A 71 11.12 4.73 0.90
C ALA A 71 11.47 3.87 -0.33
N TRP A 72 11.20 2.57 -0.27
CA TRP A 72 11.36 1.67 -1.41
C TRP A 72 10.38 2.01 -2.53
N ARG A 73 9.09 2.17 -2.21
CA ARG A 73 8.04 2.50 -3.19
C ARG A 73 8.27 3.86 -3.84
N ARG A 74 8.79 4.85 -3.09
CA ARG A 74 9.19 6.18 -3.60
C ARG A 74 10.26 6.11 -4.69
N ARG A 75 11.11 5.09 -4.66
CA ARG A 75 12.17 4.87 -5.66
C ARG A 75 11.70 4.07 -6.88
N ASN A 76 10.45 3.62 -6.92
CA ASN A 76 9.94 2.87 -8.07
C ASN A 76 9.99 3.75 -9.34
N PRO A 77 10.80 3.40 -10.35
CA PRO A 77 10.95 4.21 -11.57
C PRO A 77 9.64 4.29 -12.37
N ASN A 78 8.75 3.31 -12.21
CA ASN A 78 7.47 3.24 -12.91
C ASN A 78 6.35 4.01 -12.21
N ALA A 79 6.62 4.61 -11.03
CA ALA A 79 5.64 5.44 -10.33
C ALA A 79 5.52 6.80 -11.00
N ASN A 80 4.29 7.18 -11.38
CA ASN A 80 3.97 8.51 -11.86
C ASN A 80 3.96 9.55 -10.70
N GLN A 81 3.83 10.83 -11.04
CA GLN A 81 3.86 11.92 -10.06
C GLN A 81 2.76 11.80 -9.00
N ARG A 82 1.51 11.52 -9.40
CA ARG A 82 0.37 11.41 -8.49
C ARG A 82 0.55 10.28 -7.50
N GLU A 83 1.03 9.12 -7.96
CA GLU A 83 1.33 7.99 -7.08
C GLU A 83 2.39 8.35 -6.04
N ARG A 84 3.37 9.19 -6.38
CA ARG A 84 4.41 9.60 -5.43
C ARG A 84 3.88 10.59 -4.40
N GLU A 85 3.00 11.50 -4.82
CA GLU A 85 2.39 12.51 -3.94
C GLU A 85 1.48 11.88 -2.88
N THR A 86 0.88 10.71 -3.16
CA THR A 86 0.01 10.01 -2.20
C THR A 86 0.74 9.12 -1.19
N LEU A 87 2.08 9.00 -1.29
CA LEU A 87 2.83 8.05 -0.47
C LEU A 87 2.81 8.36 1.02
N ASP A 88 2.86 9.64 1.39
CA ASP A 88 2.86 10.03 2.81
C ASP A 88 1.49 9.76 3.45
N ASP A 89 0.40 10.05 2.73
CA ASP A 89 -0.96 9.72 3.16
C ASP A 89 -1.18 8.21 3.25
N ALA A 90 -0.65 7.46 2.28
CA ALA A 90 -0.69 6.00 2.29
C ALA A 90 0.06 5.44 3.50
N ALA A 91 1.27 5.92 3.79
CA ALA A 91 2.07 5.48 4.94
C ALA A 91 1.34 5.76 6.26
N ALA A 92 0.73 6.95 6.40
CA ALA A 92 -0.07 7.29 7.56
C ALA A 92 -1.28 6.37 7.73
N LEU A 93 -1.96 6.00 6.63
CA LEU A 93 -3.06 5.05 6.66
C LEU A 93 -2.60 3.65 7.06
N VAL A 94 -1.48 3.17 6.52
CA VAL A 94 -0.88 1.87 6.88
C VAL A 94 -0.53 1.82 8.36
N ALA A 95 0.11 2.87 8.90
CA ALA A 95 0.50 2.93 10.30
C ALA A 95 -0.71 2.77 11.26
N ARG A 96 -1.90 3.19 10.85
CA ARG A 96 -3.14 2.99 11.64
C ARG A 96 -3.57 1.52 11.71
N TYR A 97 -3.27 0.73 10.69
CA TYR A 97 -3.63 -0.69 10.63
C TYR A 97 -2.50 -1.61 11.08
N ALA A 98 -1.25 -1.16 11.03
CA ALA A 98 -0.09 -1.94 11.45
C ALA A 98 0.02 -2.13 12.98
N ALA A 99 -0.73 -1.34 13.76
CA ALA A 99 -0.75 -1.37 15.21
C ALA A 99 -1.83 -2.30 15.82
N ALA A 100 -2.62 -2.98 14.99
CA ALA A 100 -3.71 -3.86 15.40
C ALA A 100 -3.30 -5.34 15.35
#